data_AF-A0A101N2G0-F1
#
_entry.id   AF-A0A101N2G0-F1
#
_cell.length_a   1.000
_cell.length_b   1.000
_cell.length_c   1.000
_cell.angle_alpha   90.00
_cell.angle_beta   90.00
_cell.angle_gamma   90.00
#
_symmetry.space_group_name_H-M   'P 1'
#
loop_
_entity.id
_entity.type
_entity.pdbx_description
1 polymer ?
#
loop_
_entity_poly.entity_id
_entity_poly.type
_entity_poly.pdbx_seq_one_letter_code
_entity_poly.pdbx_strand_id
1 'polypeptide(L)'
;MTPRYVSNPGEPVYDVDARRYVDVTDARDEADLHDVFTDIYRTNRWGSDETRSGPGSELQRMKRVIGRLGALIADLGVRSVLDAPCGDLNWMQHVELHGASYLGGDVVAELVAANRAHHPGPGREFQLLDFTAQPVPRVDLIVCRDALVHFSYQHVVEALTRFRESGSRYLLTTTFSRTAANTDIVTGWWRPINLRLAPFGLPEPLQVIGDDESDDFYDDKTLALWDLAQIPASFPGYEPVAAESGSLGA
;
A
#
# COMPACT_ATOMS: atom_id res chain seq x y z
N MET A 1 28.34 -2.23 16.50
CA MET A 1 27.59 -2.79 15.36
C MET A 1 27.55 -1.72 14.30
N THR A 2 28.05 -1.98 13.10
CA THR A 2 27.98 -1.03 12.00
C THR A 2 26.51 -0.97 11.55
N PRO A 3 25.85 0.21 11.53
CA PRO A 3 24.50 0.31 11.00
C PRO A 3 24.52 -0.18 9.54
N ARG A 4 23.63 -1.10 9.19
CA ARG A 4 23.44 -1.50 7.80
C ARG A 4 22.56 -0.43 7.16
N TYR A 5 23.20 0.59 6.59
CA TYR A 5 22.53 1.62 5.82
C TYR A 5 21.91 1.01 4.55
N VAL A 6 20.67 1.36 4.24
CA VAL A 6 20.15 1.24 2.87
C VAL A 6 20.54 2.54 2.17
N SER A 7 21.77 2.59 1.66
CA SER A 7 22.21 3.74 0.87
C SER A 7 21.88 3.48 -0.60
N ASN A 8 20.91 4.20 -1.16
CA ASN A 8 20.72 4.26 -2.60
C ASN A 8 21.76 5.20 -3.22
N PRO A 9 22.50 4.78 -4.27
CA PRO A 9 23.45 5.64 -4.96
C PRO A 9 22.74 6.90 -5.49
N GLY A 10 23.18 8.08 -5.05
CA GLY A 10 22.62 9.37 -5.49
C GLY A 10 21.60 9.99 -4.54
N GLU A 11 21.22 9.31 -3.45
CA GLU A 11 20.27 9.81 -2.46
C GLU A 11 20.96 10.18 -1.15
N PRO A 12 20.37 11.09 -0.34
CA PRO A 12 20.75 11.21 1.06
C PRO A 12 20.73 9.83 1.71
N VAL A 13 21.75 9.53 2.53
CA VAL A 13 21.81 8.26 3.28
C VAL A 13 20.50 8.08 4.04
N TYR A 14 19.79 7.00 3.76
CA TYR A 14 18.60 6.63 4.51
C TYR A 14 19.04 6.11 5.88
N ASP A 15 19.18 7.05 6.80
CA ASP A 15 19.56 6.75 8.17
C ASP A 15 18.31 6.32 8.95
N VAL A 16 18.10 5.00 8.98
CA VAL A 16 17.05 4.33 9.77
C VAL A 16 17.13 4.66 11.27
N ASP A 17 18.34 4.94 11.77
CA ASP A 17 18.62 5.28 13.17
C ASP A 17 18.57 6.81 13.39
N ALA A 18 19.04 7.61 12.43
CA ALA A 18 18.85 9.07 12.35
C ALA A 18 17.62 9.42 11.51
N ARG A 19 16.48 8.87 11.92
CA ARG A 19 15.18 9.54 11.86
C ARG A 19 15.41 11.07 12.01
N ARG A 20 15.12 11.96 11.06
CA ARG A 20 13.96 12.03 10.18
C ARG A 20 14.02 13.31 9.29
N TYR A 21 13.10 13.37 8.32
CA TYR A 21 12.42 14.55 7.77
C TYR A 21 13.14 15.35 6.69
N VAL A 22 12.62 15.26 5.46
CA VAL A 22 12.41 16.49 4.70
C VAL A 22 11.03 16.98 5.13
N ASP A 23 11.00 18.01 5.97
CA ASP A 23 9.75 18.72 6.24
C ASP A 23 9.31 19.38 4.93
N VAL A 24 8.21 18.87 4.38
CA VAL A 24 7.63 19.35 3.14
C VAL A 24 6.26 19.98 3.40
N THR A 25 6.04 20.60 4.56
CA THR A 25 4.78 21.30 4.89
C THR A 25 4.25 22.25 3.81
N ASP A 26 5.11 22.72 2.88
CA ASP A 26 4.74 23.57 1.75
C ASP A 26 4.80 22.88 0.37
N ALA A 27 5.22 21.61 0.28
CA ALA A 27 5.16 20.86 -0.97
C ALA A 27 3.74 20.34 -1.17
N ARG A 28 2.99 21.07 -1.98
CA ARG A 28 1.84 20.51 -2.67
C ARG A 28 2.41 19.58 -3.74
N ASP A 29 2.54 18.31 -3.39
CA ASP A 29 3.26 17.31 -4.18
C ASP A 29 2.53 17.08 -5.52
N GLU A 30 3.18 17.43 -6.63
CA GLU A 30 2.73 17.21 -8.03
C GLU A 30 3.37 15.93 -8.61
N ALA A 31 3.94 15.06 -7.77
CA ALA A 31 4.63 13.85 -8.22
C ALA A 31 3.67 12.89 -8.93
N ASP A 32 4.00 12.57 -10.18
CA ASP A 32 3.33 11.52 -10.93
C ASP A 32 3.69 10.14 -10.33
N LEU A 33 2.71 9.47 -9.73
CA LEU A 33 2.89 8.15 -9.12
C LEU A 33 3.42 7.13 -10.14
N HIS A 34 2.94 7.18 -11.39
CA HIS A 34 3.38 6.26 -12.43
C HIS A 34 4.89 6.39 -12.64
N ASP A 35 5.39 7.61 -12.80
CA ASP A 35 6.82 7.85 -13.04
C ASP A 35 7.67 7.47 -11.83
N VAL A 36 7.27 7.88 -10.62
CA VAL A 36 8.00 7.59 -9.38
C VAL A 36 8.15 6.09 -9.14
N PHE A 37 7.03 5.34 -9.19
CA PHE A 37 7.06 3.91 -8.89
C PHE A 37 7.61 3.09 -10.07
N THR A 38 7.49 3.56 -11.31
CA THR A 38 8.15 2.93 -12.47
C THR A 38 9.67 3.04 -12.36
N ASP A 39 10.21 4.18 -11.93
CA ASP A 39 11.64 4.33 -11.67
C ASP A 39 12.12 3.38 -10.56
N ILE A 40 11.42 3.36 -9.42
CA ILE A 40 11.70 2.43 -8.30
C ILE A 40 11.73 0.98 -8.78
N TYR A 41 10.74 0.58 -9.57
CA TYR A 41 10.63 -0.76 -10.13
C TYR A 41 11.80 -1.10 -11.07
N ARG A 42 12.03 -0.26 -12.09
CA ARG A 42 13.06 -0.50 -13.13
C ARG A 42 14.47 -0.55 -12.54
N THR A 43 14.75 0.30 -11.55
CA THR A 43 16.07 0.42 -10.92
C THR A 43 16.30 -0.57 -9.77
N ASN A 44 15.29 -1.37 -9.39
CA ASN A 44 15.30 -2.19 -8.18
C ASN A 44 15.61 -1.40 -6.91
N ARG A 45 15.12 -0.17 -6.80
CA ARG A 45 15.59 0.79 -5.78
C ARG A 45 15.39 0.32 -4.34
N TRP A 46 14.40 -0.54 -4.09
CA TRP A 46 14.18 -1.11 -2.75
C TRP A 46 15.14 -2.27 -2.41
N GLY A 47 15.84 -2.84 -3.40
CA GLY A 47 17.01 -3.70 -3.19
C GLY A 47 16.71 -5.10 -2.66
N SER A 48 15.80 -5.85 -3.28
CA SER A 48 15.65 -7.29 -3.05
C SER A 48 16.04 -8.09 -4.29
N ASP A 49 16.64 -9.26 -4.08
CA ASP A 49 16.99 -10.22 -5.12
C ASP A 49 15.81 -11.16 -5.48
N GLU A 50 14.78 -11.22 -4.62
CA GLU A 50 13.62 -12.10 -4.78
C GLU A 50 12.45 -11.39 -5.47
N THR A 51 12.22 -10.12 -5.13
CA THR A 51 11.02 -9.35 -5.53
C THR A 51 11.39 -7.90 -5.87
N ARG A 52 10.64 -7.30 -6.79
CA ARG A 52 10.73 -5.87 -7.10
C ARG A 52 9.99 -4.99 -6.07
N SER A 53 9.19 -5.60 -5.19
CA SER A 53 8.42 -4.93 -4.14
C SER A 53 9.19 -4.78 -2.82
N GLY A 54 10.52 -4.92 -2.87
CA GLY A 54 11.42 -4.71 -1.75
C GLY A 54 11.47 -5.86 -0.72
N PRO A 55 12.44 -5.86 0.21
CA PRO A 55 12.67 -6.96 1.13
C PRO A 55 11.46 -7.29 2.01
N GLY A 56 10.66 -6.29 2.39
CA GLY A 56 9.44 -6.50 3.16
C GLY A 56 8.37 -7.34 2.46
N SER A 57 8.53 -7.62 1.16
CA SER A 57 7.63 -8.46 0.35
C SER A 57 8.21 -9.85 0.04
N GLU A 58 9.35 -10.20 0.62
CA GLU A 58 9.96 -11.52 0.51
C GLU A 58 9.11 -12.59 1.19
N LEU A 59 8.99 -13.75 0.54
CA LEU A 59 8.10 -14.84 0.94
C LEU A 59 8.35 -15.28 2.38
N GLN A 60 9.61 -15.34 2.81
CA GLN A 60 9.97 -15.76 4.16
C GLN A 60 9.40 -14.82 5.23
N ARG A 61 9.38 -13.51 4.96
CA ARG A 61 8.86 -12.48 5.87
C ARG A 61 7.34 -12.42 5.87
N MET A 62 6.71 -12.83 4.77
CA MET A 62 5.26 -12.78 4.60
C MET A 62 4.52 -14.04 5.09
N LYS A 63 5.22 -15.07 5.58
CA LYS A 63 4.61 -16.34 6.01
C LYS A 63 3.44 -16.16 6.99
N ARG A 64 3.61 -15.31 7.99
CA ARG A 64 2.56 -15.00 8.98
C ARG A 64 1.36 -14.33 8.31
N VAL A 65 1.62 -13.29 7.51
CA VAL A 65 0.58 -12.51 6.82
C VAL A 65 -0.20 -13.40 5.86
N ILE A 66 0.47 -14.27 5.08
CA ILE A 66 -0.16 -15.17 4.12
C ILE A 66 -1.26 -16.01 4.78
N GLY A 67 -0.92 -16.72 5.86
CA GLY A 67 -1.88 -17.58 6.55
C GLY A 67 -2.99 -16.79 7.25
N ARG A 68 -2.67 -15.63 7.83
CA ARG A 68 -3.64 -14.78 8.52
C ARG A 68 -4.61 -14.09 7.55
N LEU A 69 -4.14 -13.66 6.40
CA LEU A 69 -4.96 -13.04 5.36
C LEU A 69 -5.92 -14.05 4.75
N GLY A 70 -5.47 -15.27 4.44
CA GLY A 70 -6.36 -16.33 3.95
C GLY A 70 -7.48 -16.65 4.97
N ALA A 71 -7.13 -16.81 6.24
CA ALA A 71 -8.10 -17.01 7.31
C ALA A 71 -9.10 -15.83 7.42
N LEU A 72 -8.61 -14.59 7.32
CA LEU A 72 -9.46 -13.40 7.35
C LEU A 72 -10.46 -13.38 6.19
N ILE A 73 -10.01 -13.71 4.97
CA ILE A 73 -10.87 -13.79 3.77
C ILE A 73 -11.98 -14.80 3.99
N ALA A 74 -11.66 -15.98 4.54
CA ALA A 74 -12.64 -17.02 4.87
C ALA A 74 -13.63 -16.56 5.94
N ASP A 75 -13.13 -16.02 7.06
CA ASP A 75 -13.94 -15.61 8.21
C ASP A 75 -14.94 -14.50 7.86
N LEU A 76 -14.52 -13.56 7.01
CA LEU A 76 -15.37 -12.46 6.54
C LEU A 76 -16.32 -12.87 5.40
N GLY A 77 -16.14 -14.05 4.80
CA GLY A 77 -16.89 -14.49 3.63
C GLY A 77 -16.67 -13.59 2.41
N VAL A 78 -15.45 -13.07 2.24
CA VAL A 78 -15.06 -12.20 1.13
C VAL A 78 -15.14 -12.96 -0.19
N ARG A 79 -15.74 -12.37 -1.21
CA ARG A 79 -15.88 -12.97 -2.56
C ARG A 79 -15.12 -12.23 -3.64
N SER A 80 -14.66 -11.01 -3.37
CA SER A 80 -13.80 -10.24 -4.26
C SER A 80 -12.76 -9.44 -3.49
N VAL A 81 -11.51 -9.55 -3.94
CA VAL A 81 -10.34 -8.87 -3.39
C VAL A 81 -9.76 -7.96 -4.44
N LEU A 82 -9.55 -6.70 -4.10
CA LEU A 82 -8.64 -5.80 -4.80
C LEU A 82 -7.34 -5.75 -4.00
N ASP A 83 -6.20 -6.08 -4.62
CA ASP A 83 -4.87 -5.83 -4.07
C ASP A 83 -4.26 -4.64 -4.81
N ALA A 84 -4.09 -3.51 -4.12
CA ALA A 84 -3.71 -2.24 -4.73
C ALA A 84 -2.80 -1.43 -3.77
N PRO A 85 -1.49 -1.33 -4.05
CA PRO A 85 -0.77 -1.92 -5.18
C PRO A 85 -0.55 -3.44 -5.02
N CYS A 86 -0.58 -4.17 -6.13
CA CYS A 86 -0.37 -5.62 -6.12
C CYS A 86 1.09 -6.08 -6.20
N GLY A 87 2.02 -5.18 -6.56
CA GLY A 87 3.42 -5.54 -6.73
C GLY A 87 3.62 -6.68 -7.74
N ASP A 88 4.74 -7.38 -7.67
CA ASP A 88 5.02 -8.53 -8.54
C ASP A 88 4.33 -9.84 -8.09
N LEU A 89 3.32 -9.74 -7.22
CA LEU A 89 2.54 -10.86 -6.67
C LEU A 89 3.38 -11.89 -5.88
N ASN A 90 4.64 -11.60 -5.55
CA ASN A 90 5.58 -12.59 -5.02
C ASN A 90 5.02 -13.39 -3.83
N TRP A 91 4.51 -12.72 -2.80
CA TRP A 91 3.91 -13.38 -1.63
C TRP A 91 2.39 -13.60 -1.77
N MET A 92 1.68 -12.67 -2.42
CA MET A 92 0.21 -12.67 -2.49
C MET A 92 -0.34 -13.86 -3.29
N GLN A 93 0.45 -14.41 -4.23
CA GLN A 93 0.08 -15.63 -4.96
C GLN A 93 -0.11 -16.86 -4.08
N HIS A 94 0.44 -16.85 -2.85
CA HIS A 94 0.36 -17.95 -1.88
C HIS A 94 -0.81 -17.83 -0.90
N VAL A 95 -1.58 -16.74 -0.96
CA VAL A 95 -2.73 -16.53 -0.10
C VAL A 95 -3.90 -17.35 -0.62
N GLU A 96 -4.51 -18.14 0.26
CA GLU A 96 -5.72 -18.87 -0.07
C GLU A 96 -6.92 -17.92 -0.13
N LEU A 97 -7.47 -17.73 -1.33
CA LEU A 97 -8.57 -16.81 -1.59
C LEU A 97 -9.95 -17.45 -1.39
N HIS A 98 -10.01 -18.76 -1.15
CA HIS A 98 -11.25 -19.49 -0.89
C HIS A 98 -12.35 -19.29 -1.96
N GLY A 99 -11.94 -19.14 -3.22
CA GLY A 99 -12.83 -18.92 -4.36
C GLY A 99 -13.21 -17.45 -4.61
N ALA A 100 -12.69 -16.50 -3.82
CA ALA A 100 -12.82 -15.08 -4.12
C ALA A 100 -12.09 -14.72 -5.42
N SER A 101 -12.69 -13.83 -6.21
CA SER A 101 -12.00 -13.24 -7.36
C SER A 101 -10.92 -12.26 -6.88
N TYR A 102 -9.80 -12.24 -7.58
CA TYR A 102 -8.67 -11.37 -7.33
C TYR A 102 -8.50 -10.37 -8.47
N LEU A 103 -8.39 -9.09 -8.12
CA LEU A 103 -7.95 -8.03 -9.02
C LEU A 103 -6.69 -7.40 -8.44
N GLY A 104 -5.58 -7.48 -9.15
CA GLY A 104 -4.37 -6.73 -8.83
C GLY A 104 -4.36 -5.39 -9.55
N GLY A 105 -4.24 -4.29 -8.82
CA GLY A 105 -4.03 -2.96 -9.36
C GLY A 105 -2.61 -2.49 -9.08
N ASP A 106 -1.93 -1.87 -10.03
CA ASP A 106 -0.65 -1.19 -9.78
C ASP A 106 -0.49 -0.03 -10.77
N VAL A 107 0.29 0.98 -10.40
CA VAL A 107 0.60 2.12 -11.29
C VAL A 107 1.72 1.77 -12.28
N VAL A 108 2.49 0.71 -12.07
CA VAL A 108 3.61 0.34 -12.95
C VAL A 108 3.15 -0.57 -14.09
N ALA A 109 3.03 -0.02 -15.30
CA ALA A 109 2.50 -0.72 -16.47
C ALA A 109 3.27 -2.00 -16.84
N GLU A 110 4.60 -1.98 -16.78
CA GLU A 110 5.45 -3.14 -17.06
C GLU A 110 5.24 -4.29 -16.06
N LEU A 111 5.07 -3.94 -14.77
CA LEU A 111 4.80 -4.91 -13.70
C LEU A 111 3.42 -5.55 -13.89
N VAL A 112 2.40 -4.74 -14.21
CA VAL A 112 1.05 -5.25 -14.53
C VAL A 112 1.10 -6.20 -15.74
N ALA A 113 1.81 -5.82 -16.80
CA ALA A 113 1.97 -6.67 -17.98
C ALA A 113 2.69 -7.99 -17.65
N ALA A 114 3.75 -7.93 -16.84
CA ALA A 114 4.47 -9.12 -16.37
C ALA A 114 3.56 -10.04 -15.53
N ASN A 115 2.76 -9.48 -14.62
CA ASN A 115 1.82 -10.27 -13.81
C ASN A 115 0.76 -10.98 -14.66
N ARG A 116 0.20 -10.29 -15.67
CA ARG A 116 -0.75 -10.90 -16.62
C ARG A 116 -0.13 -12.09 -17.36
N ALA A 117 1.16 -11.99 -17.71
CA ALA A 117 1.87 -13.03 -18.45
C ALA A 117 2.27 -14.22 -17.55
N HIS A 118 2.76 -13.96 -16.34
CA HIS A 118 3.37 -14.97 -15.48
C HIS A 118 2.39 -15.61 -14.48
N HIS A 119 1.32 -14.90 -14.11
CA HIS A 119 0.38 -15.36 -13.09
C HIS A 119 -1.08 -15.46 -13.59
N PRO A 120 -1.36 -16.08 -14.76
CA PRO A 120 -2.74 -16.30 -15.18
C PRO A 120 -3.45 -17.27 -14.23
N GLY A 121 -4.76 -17.10 -14.05
CA GLY A 121 -5.55 -18.01 -13.22
C GLY A 121 -7.04 -17.71 -13.26
N PRO A 122 -7.89 -18.69 -12.90
CA PRO A 122 -9.33 -18.48 -12.85
C PRO A 122 -9.66 -17.41 -11.80
N GLY A 123 -10.45 -16.40 -12.21
CA GLY A 123 -10.87 -15.31 -11.33
C GLY A 123 -9.73 -14.39 -10.89
N ARG A 124 -8.56 -14.44 -11.55
CA ARG A 124 -7.42 -13.56 -11.28
C ARG A 124 -7.18 -12.64 -12.47
N GLU A 125 -7.24 -11.34 -12.21
CA GLU A 125 -7.02 -10.28 -13.19
C GLU A 125 -6.03 -9.26 -12.66
N PHE A 126 -5.42 -8.51 -13.58
CA PHE A 126 -4.51 -7.41 -13.26
C PHE A 126 -4.85 -6.21 -14.13
N GLN A 127 -4.75 -5.00 -13.57
CA GLN A 127 -4.97 -3.76 -14.28
C GLN A 127 -4.02 -2.65 -13.86
N LEU A 128 -3.73 -1.76 -14.80
CA LEU A 128 -3.09 -0.50 -14.52
C LEU A 128 -4.11 0.36 -13.75
N LEU A 129 -3.79 0.72 -12.52
CA LEU A 129 -4.70 1.43 -11.62
C LEU A 129 -3.91 2.39 -10.74
N ASP A 130 -4.21 3.68 -10.90
CA ASP A 130 -3.88 4.69 -9.91
C ASP A 130 -5.09 4.91 -9.02
N PHE A 131 -5.06 4.31 -7.83
CA PHE A 131 -6.13 4.43 -6.85
C PHE A 131 -6.16 5.77 -6.11
N THR A 132 -5.27 6.71 -6.43
CA THR A 132 -5.30 8.11 -5.97
C THR A 132 -5.98 9.03 -6.98
N ALA A 133 -5.84 8.74 -8.27
CA ALA A 133 -6.39 9.57 -9.36
C ALA A 133 -7.68 8.99 -9.99
N GLN A 134 -7.92 7.69 -9.89
CA GLN A 134 -9.00 7.01 -10.62
C GLN A 134 -10.08 6.42 -9.70
N PRO A 135 -11.29 6.13 -10.24
CA PRO A 135 -12.29 5.34 -9.53
C PRO A 135 -11.77 3.94 -9.21
N VAL A 136 -12.01 3.49 -7.98
CA VAL A 136 -11.68 2.13 -7.52
C VAL A 136 -12.88 1.21 -7.70
N PRO A 137 -12.72 -0.01 -8.24
CA PRO A 137 -13.83 -0.95 -8.41
C PRO A 137 -14.40 -1.38 -7.06
N ARG A 138 -15.72 -1.58 -7.01
CA ARG A 138 -16.41 -2.07 -5.81
C ARG A 138 -16.06 -3.55 -5.57
N VAL A 139 -15.47 -3.84 -4.42
CA VAL A 139 -15.13 -5.20 -3.98
C VAL A 139 -15.54 -5.43 -2.52
N ASP A 140 -15.42 -6.67 -2.04
CA ASP A 140 -15.67 -6.97 -0.63
C ASP A 140 -14.49 -6.53 0.26
N LEU A 141 -13.24 -6.74 -0.21
CA LEU A 141 -12.02 -6.38 0.51
C LEU A 141 -10.98 -5.69 -0.39
N ILE A 142 -10.49 -4.54 0.02
CA ILE A 142 -9.30 -3.88 -0.53
C ILE A 142 -8.12 -4.19 0.38
N VAL A 143 -7.04 -4.77 -0.16
CA VAL A 143 -5.73 -4.90 0.48
C VAL A 143 -4.83 -3.81 -0.10
N CYS A 144 -4.31 -2.95 0.77
CA CYS A 144 -3.39 -1.87 0.41
C CYS A 144 -2.20 -1.93 1.36
N ARG A 145 -1.34 -2.94 1.18
CA ARG A 145 -0.16 -3.12 2.02
C ARG A 145 0.99 -2.26 1.52
N ASP A 146 1.69 -1.60 2.45
CA ASP A 146 2.96 -0.92 2.24
C ASP A 146 2.99 0.07 1.07
N ALA A 147 1.85 0.68 0.76
CA ALA A 147 1.77 1.75 -0.23
C ALA A 147 1.61 3.12 0.41
N LEU A 148 0.65 3.23 1.35
CA LEU A 148 0.40 4.47 2.07
C LEU A 148 1.60 4.90 2.93
N VAL A 149 2.56 4.01 3.20
CA VAL A 149 3.85 4.32 3.85
C VAL A 149 4.78 5.14 2.95
N HIS A 150 4.53 5.14 1.63
CA HIS A 150 5.32 5.81 0.61
C HIS A 150 4.67 7.07 0.03
N PHE A 151 3.48 7.44 0.49
CA PHE A 151 2.69 8.52 -0.11
C PHE A 151 2.80 9.81 0.71
N SER A 152 2.70 10.96 0.05
CA SER A 152 2.37 12.21 0.72
C SER A 152 0.99 12.13 1.38
N TYR A 153 0.68 13.05 2.30
CA TYR A 153 -0.64 13.12 2.93
C TYR A 153 -1.74 13.34 1.90
N GLN A 154 -1.51 14.16 0.88
CA GLN A 154 -2.47 14.38 -0.20
C GLN A 154 -2.81 13.05 -0.91
N HIS A 155 -1.81 12.29 -1.34
CA HIS A 155 -2.04 11.00 -2.00
C HIS A 155 -2.66 9.95 -1.06
N VAL A 156 -2.34 9.95 0.24
CA VAL A 156 -3.04 9.08 1.21
C VAL A 156 -4.52 9.47 1.33
N VAL A 157 -4.82 10.77 1.42
CA VAL A 157 -6.20 11.27 1.50
C VAL A 157 -6.99 10.93 0.22
N GLU A 158 -6.37 11.07 -0.93
CA GLU A 158 -6.96 10.69 -2.22
C GLU A 158 -7.24 9.19 -2.28
N ALA A 159 -6.26 8.34 -1.93
CA ALA A 159 -6.45 6.89 -1.84
C ALA A 159 -7.62 6.51 -0.93
N LEU A 160 -7.64 7.03 0.32
CA LEU A 160 -8.71 6.75 1.28
C LEU A 160 -10.07 7.23 0.78
N THR A 161 -10.11 8.38 0.10
CA THR A 161 -11.32 8.90 -0.53
C THR A 161 -11.83 7.96 -1.61
N ARG A 162 -10.97 7.51 -2.53
CA ARG A 162 -11.38 6.60 -3.61
C ARG A 162 -11.77 5.22 -3.12
N PHE A 163 -11.08 4.70 -2.10
CA PHE A 163 -11.49 3.47 -1.44
C PHE A 163 -12.89 3.61 -0.83
N ARG A 164 -13.20 4.72 -0.17
CA ARG A 164 -14.53 5.00 0.38
C ARG A 164 -15.59 5.14 -0.71
N GLU A 165 -15.30 5.92 -1.75
CA GLU A 165 -16.21 6.18 -2.88
C GLU A 165 -16.51 4.93 -3.71
N SER A 166 -15.61 3.94 -3.73
CA SER A 166 -15.86 2.64 -4.39
C SER A 166 -17.08 1.90 -3.85
N GLY A 167 -17.53 2.22 -2.62
CA GLY A 167 -18.59 1.49 -1.94
C GLY A 167 -18.19 0.05 -1.58
N SER A 168 -16.89 -0.23 -1.54
CA SER A 168 -16.32 -1.47 -1.01
C SER A 168 -16.55 -1.55 0.50
N ARG A 169 -16.53 -2.77 1.06
CA ARG A 169 -16.85 -2.96 2.48
C ARG A 169 -15.63 -2.78 3.38
N TYR A 170 -14.53 -3.47 3.06
CA TYR A 170 -13.38 -3.51 3.93
C TYR A 170 -12.11 -2.95 3.28
N LEU A 171 -11.29 -2.28 4.09
CA LEU A 171 -9.92 -1.91 3.78
C LEU A 171 -8.97 -2.57 4.79
N LEU A 172 -7.98 -3.30 4.31
CA LEU A 172 -6.87 -3.83 5.08
C LEU A 172 -5.58 -3.13 4.63
N THR A 173 -4.98 -2.31 5.49
CA THR A 173 -3.80 -1.52 5.13
C THR A 173 -2.78 -1.39 6.26
N THR A 174 -1.53 -1.06 5.91
CA THR A 174 -0.42 -0.95 6.85
C THR A 174 -0.61 0.23 7.81
N THR A 175 -0.40 0.00 9.11
CA THR A 175 -0.29 1.06 10.12
C THR A 175 0.64 0.69 11.28
N PHE A 176 1.15 1.71 11.97
CA PHE A 176 2.13 1.61 13.06
C PHE A 176 1.53 2.23 14.32
N SER A 177 1.02 1.39 15.21
CA SER A 177 0.24 1.80 16.39
C SER A 177 1.01 2.64 17.42
N ARG A 178 2.34 2.51 17.47
CA ARG A 178 3.22 3.25 18.40
C ARG A 178 3.76 4.55 17.79
N THR A 179 3.42 4.87 16.54
CA THR A 179 3.75 6.16 15.95
C THR A 179 2.91 7.25 16.62
N ALA A 180 3.58 8.14 17.37
CA ALA A 180 2.93 9.16 18.22
C ALA A 180 2.44 10.40 17.46
N ALA A 181 2.99 10.65 16.27
CA ALA A 181 2.57 11.70 15.36
C ALA A 181 2.98 11.32 13.94
N ASN A 182 2.10 11.57 12.97
CA ASN A 182 2.43 11.39 11.56
C ASN A 182 3.33 12.55 11.09
N THR A 183 4.10 12.30 10.04
CA THR A 183 4.78 13.37 9.29
C THR A 183 4.58 13.17 7.81
N ASP A 184 4.40 14.28 7.09
CA ASP A 184 4.25 14.26 5.64
C ASP A 184 5.59 13.97 4.96
N ILE A 185 5.54 13.46 3.74
CA ILE A 185 6.69 13.16 2.89
C ILE A 185 6.38 13.50 1.44
N VAL A 186 7.42 13.62 0.62
CA VAL A 186 7.26 13.51 -0.84
C VAL A 186 6.97 12.05 -1.19
N THR A 187 6.09 11.83 -2.15
CA THR A 187 5.74 10.49 -2.62
C THR A 187 6.96 9.74 -3.17
N GLY A 188 7.05 8.45 -2.86
CA GLY A 188 8.20 7.59 -3.14
C GLY A 188 9.20 7.45 -1.98
N TRP A 189 9.18 8.38 -1.01
CA TRP A 189 9.93 8.24 0.24
C TRP A 189 9.24 7.25 1.19
N TRP A 190 9.71 7.08 2.42
CA TRP A 190 9.07 6.16 3.39
C TRP A 190 8.98 6.78 4.78
N ARG A 191 7.88 6.48 5.49
CA ARG A 191 7.70 6.77 6.92
C ARG A 191 6.69 5.82 7.57
N PRO A 192 6.83 5.53 8.88
CA PRO A 192 5.77 4.87 9.62
C PRO A 192 4.56 5.81 9.72
N ILE A 193 3.35 5.25 9.62
CA ILE A 193 2.09 5.99 9.62
C ILE A 193 1.08 5.37 10.58
N ASN A 194 0.52 6.21 11.44
CA ASN A 194 -0.60 5.89 12.29
C ASN A 194 -1.89 6.48 11.69
N LEU A 195 -2.67 5.66 11.00
CA LEU A 195 -3.88 6.11 10.30
C LEU A 195 -5.00 6.58 11.24
N ARG A 196 -4.88 6.31 12.54
CA ARG A 196 -5.82 6.79 13.54
C ARG A 196 -5.54 8.20 14.03
N LEU A 197 -4.34 8.73 13.77
CA LEU A 197 -3.96 10.08 14.13
C LEU A 197 -4.22 11.05 12.97
N ALA A 198 -4.17 12.34 13.28
CA ALA A 198 -4.24 13.39 12.27
C ALA A 198 -3.14 13.22 11.20
N PRO A 199 -3.42 13.58 9.93
CA PRO A 199 -4.67 14.17 9.43
C PRO A 199 -5.77 13.14 9.09
N PHE A 200 -5.50 11.84 9.22
CA PHE A 200 -6.38 10.77 8.71
C PHE A 200 -7.53 10.42 9.65
N GLY A 201 -7.27 10.26 10.95
CA GLY A 201 -8.31 10.09 11.97
C GLY A 201 -9.23 8.88 11.79
N LEU A 202 -8.73 7.76 11.26
CA LEU A 202 -9.52 6.53 11.15
C LEU A 202 -9.94 6.01 12.55
N PRO A 203 -11.08 5.31 12.66
CA PRO A 203 -11.54 4.76 13.93
C PRO A 203 -10.63 3.60 14.39
N GLU A 204 -10.96 3.02 15.55
CA GLU A 204 -10.35 1.75 15.96
C GLU A 204 -10.55 0.68 14.87
N PRO A 205 -9.51 -0.09 14.52
CA PRO A 205 -9.63 -1.14 13.53
C PRO A 205 -10.52 -2.28 14.06
N LEU A 206 -11.25 -2.92 13.16
CA LEU A 206 -12.06 -4.09 13.46
C LEU A 206 -11.20 -5.29 13.87
N GLN A 207 -10.04 -5.42 13.22
CA GLN A 207 -9.08 -6.48 13.45
C GLN A 207 -7.69 -6.03 13.01
N VAL A 208 -6.65 -6.66 13.55
CA VAL A 208 -5.24 -6.44 13.16
C VAL A 208 -4.54 -7.77 12.89
N ILE A 209 -3.66 -7.77 11.88
CA ILE A 209 -2.71 -8.84 11.57
C ILE A 209 -1.31 -8.26 11.80
N GLY A 210 -0.48 -8.96 12.57
CA GLY A 210 0.92 -8.59 12.75
C GLY A 210 1.69 -8.72 11.43
N ASP A 211 2.37 -7.65 11.03
CA ASP A 211 3.27 -7.58 9.87
C ASP A 211 4.69 -7.18 10.30
N ASP A 212 4.99 -7.39 11.58
CA ASP A 212 6.25 -7.10 12.26
C ASP A 212 7.43 -7.92 11.70
N GLU A 213 7.18 -9.13 11.18
CA GLU A 213 8.23 -9.97 10.56
C GLU A 213 8.75 -9.41 9.22
N SER A 214 8.01 -8.46 8.63
CA SER A 214 8.38 -7.83 7.36
C SER A 214 9.25 -6.58 7.51
N ASP A 215 9.55 -6.16 8.73
CA ASP A 215 10.29 -4.94 9.02
C ASP A 215 11.34 -5.21 10.10
N ASP A 216 12.58 -4.75 9.88
CA ASP A 216 13.67 -4.99 10.81
C ASP A 216 13.71 -3.98 11.98
N PHE A 217 12.94 -2.89 11.88
CA PHE A 217 13.03 -1.73 12.79
C PHE A 217 11.73 -1.48 13.57
N TYR A 218 10.58 -1.89 13.05
CA TYR A 218 9.27 -1.60 13.63
C TYR A 218 8.51 -2.88 14.00
N ASP A 219 8.56 -3.23 15.28
CA ASP A 219 7.84 -4.37 15.87
C ASP A 219 6.33 -4.13 16.06
N ASP A 220 5.85 -2.93 15.72
CA ASP A 220 4.45 -2.51 15.81
C ASP A 220 3.77 -2.36 14.44
N LYS A 221 4.44 -2.76 13.36
CA LYS A 221 3.89 -2.79 12.02
C LYS A 221 2.77 -3.83 11.92
N THR A 222 1.61 -3.38 11.46
CA THR A 222 0.42 -4.23 11.33
C THR A 222 -0.35 -3.94 10.05
N LEU A 223 -1.07 -4.94 9.56
CA LEU A 223 -2.19 -4.76 8.65
C LEU A 223 -3.47 -4.64 9.47
N ALA A 224 -4.11 -3.46 9.43
CA ALA A 224 -5.31 -3.18 10.19
C ALA A 224 -6.53 -3.13 9.27
N LEU A 225 -7.63 -3.76 9.71
CA LEU A 225 -8.88 -3.88 8.97
C LEU A 225 -9.86 -2.79 9.42
N TRP A 226 -10.41 -2.04 8.46
CA TRP A 226 -11.46 -1.06 8.69
C TRP A 226 -12.68 -1.34 7.83
N ASP A 227 -13.85 -0.98 8.36
CA ASP A 227 -15.07 -0.79 7.58
C ASP A 227 -14.98 0.57 6.87
N LEU A 228 -14.99 0.57 5.54
CA LEU A 228 -14.90 1.78 4.74
C LEU A 228 -16.10 2.73 4.94
N ALA A 229 -17.24 2.21 5.40
CA ALA A 229 -18.37 3.09 5.75
C ALA A 229 -18.10 3.92 7.02
N GLN A 230 -17.13 3.50 7.85
CA GLN A 230 -16.80 4.13 9.13
C GLN A 230 -15.56 5.03 9.08
N ILE A 231 -14.79 5.01 7.98
CA ILE A 231 -13.68 5.95 7.81
C ILE A 231 -14.20 7.36 7.48
N PRO A 232 -13.45 8.43 7.83
CA PRO A 232 -13.89 9.80 7.60
C PRO A 232 -14.28 10.10 6.16
N ALA A 233 -15.29 10.96 6.00
CA ALA A 233 -15.74 11.44 4.70
C ALA A 233 -14.90 12.57 4.12
N SER A 234 -14.17 13.26 5.00
CA SER A 234 -13.33 14.39 4.70
C SER A 234 -12.17 14.41 5.68
N PHE A 235 -11.06 14.99 5.24
CA PHE A 235 -9.81 15.03 5.99
C PHE A 235 -9.42 16.50 6.18
N PRO A 236 -9.35 17.01 7.43
CA PRO A 236 -9.09 18.42 7.66
C PRO A 236 -7.78 18.89 7.01
N GLY A 237 -7.86 19.97 6.21
CA GLY A 237 -6.70 20.53 5.51
C GLY A 237 -6.42 19.93 4.13
N TYR A 238 -7.20 18.93 3.70
CA TYR A 238 -7.03 18.26 2.40
C TYR A 238 -8.36 18.20 1.65
N GLU A 239 -8.36 18.68 0.41
CA GLU A 239 -9.49 18.55 -0.50
C GLU A 239 -9.09 17.56 -1.62
N PRO A 240 -9.71 16.36 -1.67
CA PRO A 240 -9.46 15.42 -2.76
C PRO A 240 -9.91 16.04 -4.08
N VAL A 241 -9.07 15.90 -5.11
CA VAL A 241 -9.47 16.26 -6.48
C VAL A 241 -10.58 15.30 -6.95
N ALA A 242 -11.39 15.68 -7.94
CA ALA A 242 -12.34 14.75 -8.54
C ALA A 242 -11.60 13.61 -9.26
N ALA A 243 -12.15 12.39 -9.23
CA ALA A 243 -11.55 11.26 -9.92
C ALA A 243 -11.50 11.49 -11.44
N GLU A 244 -10.38 11.16 -12.06
CA GLU A 244 -10.22 11.19 -13.50
C GLU A 244 -11.00 10.04 -14.13
N SER A 245 -11.97 10.37 -14.99
CA SER A 245 -12.68 9.40 -15.80
C SER A 245 -11.87 9.06 -17.06
N GLY A 246 -10.76 8.35 -16.90
CA GLY A 246 -9.90 7.90 -18.00
C GLY A 246 -8.97 6.77 -17.58
N SER A 247 -8.75 5.77 -18.44
CA SER A 247 -7.71 4.76 -18.20
C SER A 247 -6.34 5.39 -18.39
N LEU A 248 -5.38 5.06 -17.52
CA LEU A 248 -3.96 5.28 -17.83
C LEU A 248 -3.70 4.58 -19.17
N GLY A 249 -3.13 5.30 -20.14
CA GLY A 249 -2.91 4.81 -21.50
C GLY A 249 -2.26 3.43 -21.52
N ALA A 250 -2.70 2.59 -22.47
CA ALA A 250 -2.26 1.20 -22.64
C ALA A 250 -0.75 1.06 -22.90
#